data_AF-A0A2E1ENK7-F1
#
_entry.id   AF-A0A2E1ENK7-F1
#
_cell.length_a   1.000
_cell.length_b   1.000
_cell.length_c   1.000
_cell.angle_alpha   90.00
_cell.angle_beta   90.00
_cell.angle_gamma   90.00
#
_symmetry.space_group_name_H-M   'P 1'
#
loop_
_entity.id
_entity.type
_entity.pdbx_description
1 polymer ?
#
loop_
_entity_poly.entity_id
_entity_poly.type
_entity_poly.pdbx_seq_one_letter_code
_entity_poly.pdbx_strand_id
1 'polypeptide(L)' 'MKKIKLFWGIYYPVVLSFLSFLYSVSLWFSGYQLEGIFVGIWVPSILGLSICIRQRRNDYFRALYAQKKLNNRKK' A
#
# COMPACT_ATOMS: atom_id res chain seq x y z
N MET A 1 11.06 18.59 -7.85
CA MET A 1 11.62 17.26 -7.50
C MET A 1 10.86 16.52 -6.38
N LYS A 2 10.33 17.18 -5.32
CA LYS A 2 9.61 16.49 -4.22
C LYS A 2 8.33 15.74 -4.65
N LYS A 3 7.59 16.25 -5.64
CA LYS A 3 6.35 15.60 -6.13
C LYS A 3 6.61 14.24 -6.78
N ILE A 4 7.74 14.08 -7.49
CA ILE A 4 8.12 12.82 -8.15
C ILE A 4 8.43 11.72 -7.12
N LYS A 5 9.14 12.05 -6.03
CA LYS A 5 9.42 11.10 -4.94
C LYS A 5 8.14 10.68 -4.20
N LEU A 6 7.21 11.61 -4.02
CA LEU A 6 5.91 11.34 -3.42
C LEU A 6 5.06 10.41 -4.30
N PHE A 7 5.12 10.63 -5.62
CA PHE A 7 4.44 9.79 -6.61
C PHE A 7 5.02 8.37 -6.58
N TRP A 8 6.34 8.21 -6.70
CA TRP A 8 6.98 6.90 -6.59
C TRP A 8 6.68 6.18 -5.27
N GLY A 9 6.63 6.90 -4.14
CA GLY A 9 6.24 6.31 -2.85
C GLY A 9 4.77 5.86 -2.76
N ILE A 10 3.88 6.38 -3.62
CA ILE A 10 2.48 5.97 -3.71
C ILE A 10 2.31 4.76 -4.64
N TYR A 11 3.03 4.73 -5.76
CA TYR A 11 2.90 3.69 -6.78
C TYR A 11 3.79 2.47 -6.51
N TYR A 12 4.77 2.57 -5.60
CA TYR A 12 5.63 1.46 -5.20
C TYR A 12 4.87 0.15 -4.91
N PRO A 13 3.85 0.12 -4.02
CA PRO A 13 3.10 -1.11 -3.74
C PRO A 13 2.30 -1.65 -4.94
N VAL A 14 1.88 -0.79 -5.87
CA VAL A 14 1.12 -1.19 -7.06
C VAL A 14 2.05 -1.87 -8.08
N VAL A 15 3.22 -1.30 -8.33
CA VAL A 15 4.21 -1.90 -9.24
C VAL A 15 4.76 -3.20 -8.64
N LEU A 16 4.98 -3.24 -7.32
CA LEU A 16 5.46 -4.42 -6.62
C LEU A 16 4.42 -5.56 -6.63
N SER A 17 3.14 -5.25 -6.43
CA SER A 17 2.05 -6.22 -6.54
C SER A 17 1.87 -6.72 -7.98
N PHE A 18 2.04 -5.86 -8.98
CA PHE A 18 2.01 -6.26 -10.40
C PHE A 18 3.16 -7.21 -10.76
N LEU A 19 4.39 -6.94 -10.30
CA LEU A 19 5.52 -7.85 -10.47
C LEU A 19 5.30 -9.21 -9.79
N SER A 20 4.74 -9.20 -8.57
CA SER A 20 4.38 -10.42 -7.86
C SER A 20 3.29 -11.22 -8.59
N PHE A 21 2.34 -10.53 -9.22
CA PHE A 21 1.32 -11.16 -10.06
C PHE A 21 1.93 -11.82 -11.31
N LEU A 22 2.84 -11.14 -12.02
CA LEU A 22 3.56 -11.74 -13.15
C LEU A 22 4.35 -12.98 -12.71
N TYR A 23 4.98 -12.95 -11.53
CA TYR A 23 5.68 -14.10 -10.99
C TYR A 23 4.75 -15.29 -10.72
N SER A 24 3.57 -15.04 -10.13
CA SER A 24 2.53 -16.06 -9.93
C SER A 24 2.09 -16.70 -11.25
N VAL A 25 1.87 -15.89 -12.30
CA VAL A 25 1.50 -16.38 -13.64
C VAL A 25 2.62 -17.20 -14.27
N SER A 26 3.87 -16.74 -14.21
CA SER A 26 5.02 -17.48 -14.74
C SER A 26 5.20 -18.85 -14.08
N LEU A 27 5.03 -18.93 -12.76
CA LEU A 27 5.12 -20.20 -12.01
C LEU A 27 4.00 -21.19 -12.36
N TRP A 28 2.80 -20.67 -12.61
CA TRP A 28 1.66 -21.47 -13.04
C TRP A 28 1.93 -22.16 -14.39
N PHE A 29 2.57 -21.47 -15.33
CA PHE A 29 2.99 -22.06 -16.61
C PHE A 29 4.17 -23.04 -16.48
N SER A 30 4.98 -22.94 -15.43
CA SER A 30 6.06 -23.90 -15.13
C SER A 30 5.60 -25.19 -14.42
N GLY A 31 4.30 -25.35 -14.14
CA GLY A 31 3.73 -26.57 -13.55
C GLY A 31 3.68 -26.58 -12.02
N TYR A 32 4.14 -25.51 -11.35
CA TYR A 32 4.10 -25.37 -9.89
C TYR A 32 2.84 -24.63 -9.43
N GLN A 33 1.69 -25.30 -9.58
CA GLN A 33 0.37 -24.70 -9.38
C GLN A 33 0.11 -24.22 -7.93
N LEU A 34 0.61 -24.95 -6.93
CA LEU A 34 0.48 -24.61 -5.51
C LEU A 34 1.21 -23.31 -5.14
N GLU A 35 2.43 -23.15 -5.66
CA GLU A 35 3.26 -21.97 -5.39
C GLU A 35 2.70 -20.74 -6.10
N GLY A 36 2.15 -20.91 -7.31
CA GLY A 36 1.43 -19.86 -8.03
C GLY A 36 0.23 -19.30 -7.25
N ILE A 37 -0.57 -20.18 -6.62
CA ILE A 37 -1.72 -19.78 -5.78
C ILE A 37 -1.26 -19.03 -4.53
N PHE A 38 -0.20 -19.51 -3.87
CA PHE A 38 0.36 -18.83 -2.70
C PHE A 38 0.82 -17.41 -3.06
N VAL A 39 1.59 -17.23 -4.12
CA VAL A 39 2.03 -15.88 -4.54
C VAL A 39 0.83 -15.01 -4.94
N GLY A 40 -0.19 -15.59 -5.58
CA GLY A 40 -1.42 -14.88 -5.97
C GLY A 40 -2.20 -14.29 -4.79
N ILE A 41 -2.30 -15.01 -3.66
CA ILE A 41 -3.00 -14.55 -2.44
C ILE A 41 -2.23 -13.42 -1.73
N TRP A 42 -0.91 -13.37 -1.90
CA TRP A 42 -0.08 -12.32 -1.29
C TRP A 42 -0.21 -10.97 -2.02
N VAL A 43 -0.56 -10.98 -3.31
CA VAL A 43 -0.80 -9.75 -4.10
C VAL A 43 -1.85 -8.82 -3.46
N PRO A 44 -3.09 -9.26 -3.17
CA PRO A 44 -4.10 -8.41 -2.52
C PRO A 44 -3.73 -8.09 -1.06
N SER A 45 -2.98 -8.95 -0.37
CA SER A 45 -2.53 -8.72 1.00
C SER A 45 -1.53 -7.55 1.09
N ILE A 46 -0.56 -7.49 0.18
CA ILE A 46 0.40 -6.37 0.08
C ILE A 46 -0.33 -5.06 -0.26
N LEU A 47 -1.31 -5.12 -1.17
CA LEU A 47 -2.12 -3.97 -1.54
C LEU A 47 -2.94 -3.48 -0.34
N GLY A 48 -3.62 -4.39 0.37
CA GLY A 48 -4.39 -4.09 1.57
C GLY A 48 -3.54 -3.47 2.69
N LEU A 49 -2.35 -4.04 2.93
CA LEU A 49 -1.40 -3.49 3.89
C LEU A 49 -0.95 -2.07 3.50
N SER A 50 -0.65 -1.85 2.22
CA SER A 50 -0.25 -0.53 1.72
C SER A 50 -1.36 0.52 1.90
N ILE A 51 -2.62 0.13 1.69
CA ILE A 51 -3.79 1.00 1.89
C ILE A 51 -3.98 1.28 3.37
N CYS A 52 -3.89 0.26 4.24
CA CYS A 52 -4.02 0.40 5.68
C CYS A 52 -2.99 1.36 6.26
N ILE A 53 -1.70 1.21 5.90
CA ILE A 53 -0.63 2.12 6.34
C ILE A 53 -0.93 3.55 5.87
N ARG A 54 -1.37 3.71 4.62
CA ARG A 54 -1.71 5.03 4.07
C ARG A 54 -2.91 5.66 4.77
N GLN A 55 -3.93 4.87 5.08
CA GLN A 55 -5.12 5.30 5.81
C GLN A 55 -4.75 5.76 7.22
N ARG A 56 -3.99 4.94 7.96
CA ARG A 56 -3.52 5.28 9.33
C ARG A 56 -2.71 6.57 9.37
N ARG A 57 -1.82 6.78 8.40
CA ARG A 57 -1.03 8.01 8.31
C ARG A 57 -1.93 9.24 8.12
N ASN A 58 -2.95 9.14 7.27
CA ASN A 58 -3.85 10.26 7.00
C ASN A 58 -4.75 10.59 8.21
N ASP A 59 -5.22 9.56 8.92
CA ASP A 59 -6.03 9.70 10.13
C ASP A 59 -5.26 10.37 11.26
N TYR A 60 -3.98 10.02 11.45
CA TYR A 60 -3.12 10.65 12.45
C TYR A 60 -2.98 12.16 12.22
N PHE A 61 -2.70 12.59 10.98
CA PHE A 61 -2.61 14.02 10.67
C PHE A 61 -3.94 14.75 10.89
N ARG A 62 -5.07 14.15 10.48
CA ARG A 62 -6.40 14.74 10.72
C ARG A 62 -6.69 14.92 12.20
N ALA A 63 -6.34 13.94 13.04
CA ALA A 63 -6.50 14.03 14.48
C ALA A 63 -5.67 15.18 15.08
N LEU A 64 -4.42 15.36 14.64
CA LEU A 64 -3.57 16.47 15.08
C LEU A 64 -4.15 17.85 14.71
N TYR A 65 -4.64 18.00 13.48
CA TYR A 65 -5.26 19.26 13.05
C TYR A 65 -6.57 19.55 13.83
N ALA A 66 -7.38 18.53 14.11
CA ALA A 66 -8.57 18.66 14.92
C ALA A 66 -8.23 19.09 16.36
N GLN A 67 -7.22 18.48 16.97
CA GLN A 67 -6.76 18.83 18.31
C GLN A 67 -6.23 20.27 18.37
N LYS A 68 -5.46 20.70 17.37
CA LYS A 68 -4.95 22.08 17.28
C LYS A 68 -6.08 23.11 17.16
N LYS A 69 -7.11 22.81 16.37
CA LYS A 69 -8.30 23.67 16.24
C LYS A 69 -9.07 23.82 17.55
N LEU A 70 -9.19 22.74 18.32
CA LEU A 70 -9.82 22.77 19.65
C LEU A 70 -8.99 23.60 20.64
N ASN A 71 -7.67 23.42 20.65
CA ASN A 71 -6.79 24.14 21.56
C ASN A 71 -6.77 25.66 21.27
N ASN A 72 -6.81 26.06 20.00
CA ASN A 72 -6.91 27.48 19.61
C ASN A 72 -8.26 28.13 19.93
N ARG A 73 -9.34 27.36 20.15
CA ARG A 73 -10.66 27.92 20.55
C ARG A 73 -10.82 28.08 22.06
N LYS A 74 -9.97 27.43 22.86
CA LYS A 74 -9.97 27.53 24.33
C LYS A 74 -9.08 28.67 24.85
N LYS A 75 -8.34 29.34 23.97
CA LYS A 75 -7.46 30.46 24.25
C LYS A 75 -8.13 31.75 23.77
#